data_AF-A0A2V1N9T7-F1
#
_entry.id   AF-A0A2V1N9T7-F1
#
_cell.length_a   1.000
_cell.length_b   1.000
_cell.length_c   1.000
_cell.angle_alpha   90.00
_cell.angle_beta   90.00
_cell.angle_gamma   90.00
#
_symmetry.space_group_name_H-M   'P 1'
#
loop_
_entity.id
_entity.type
_entity.pdbx_description
1 polymer ?
#
loop_
_entity_poly.entity_id
_entity_poly.type
_entity_poly.pdbx_seq_one_letter_code
_entity_poly.pdbx_strand_id
1 'polypeptide(L)'
;MQHPVVPELAHTHTRPIHWVATATALAGVVALSSVIQPGPATAAQPTTKADDRPAAVAPSVLGVKFPLDCGPVKALVVKQAAGDLDGDGRPETVAVVHCDAPMGTPPDSVYVLTRGPKDSAPRVVATLVTAQDRNTVTAVTVTDGAVRASILGYSTPDVPRCCPDVKSEAQWRWKDDRFVRTAPAGAHSV
;
A
#
# COMPACT_ATOMS: atom_id res chain seq x y z
N MET A 1 -7.94 15.72 70.67
CA MET A 1 -6.80 15.21 69.88
C MET A 1 -7.15 13.80 69.43
N GLN A 2 -7.72 13.64 68.24
CA GLN A 2 -7.95 12.31 67.64
C GLN A 2 -6.62 11.78 67.10
N HIS A 3 -6.25 10.56 67.50
CA HIS A 3 -5.16 9.81 66.86
C HIS A 3 -5.74 9.06 65.64
N PRO A 4 -5.08 9.09 64.47
CA PRO A 4 -5.52 8.32 63.32
C PRO A 4 -5.21 6.83 63.54
N VAL A 5 -6.18 5.97 63.26
CA VAL A 5 -5.98 4.52 63.19
C VAL A 5 -5.57 4.20 61.75
N VAL A 6 -4.29 3.93 61.54
CA VAL A 6 -3.82 3.31 60.31
C VAL A 6 -3.29 1.91 60.68
N PRO A 7 -3.76 0.83 60.04
CA PRO A 7 -3.19 -0.49 60.25
C PRO A 7 -1.76 -0.52 59.71
N GLU A 8 -0.82 -0.92 60.58
CA GLU A 8 0.57 -1.22 60.25
C GLU A 8 0.58 -2.28 59.13
N LEU A 9 1.07 -1.92 57.93
CA LEU A 9 1.35 -2.88 56.87
C LEU A 9 2.47 -3.79 57.36
N ALA A 10 2.14 -5.00 57.80
CA ALA A 10 3.11 -6.07 58.03
C ALA A 10 3.95 -6.23 56.75
N HIS A 11 5.23 -5.88 56.84
CA HIS A 11 6.15 -5.98 55.72
C HIS A 11 6.34 -7.47 55.38
N THR A 12 5.84 -7.89 54.23
CA THR A 12 6.08 -9.23 53.70
C THR A 12 7.57 -9.36 53.41
N HIS A 13 8.31 -10.00 54.31
CA HIS A 13 9.73 -10.27 54.12
C HIS A 13 9.92 -11.34 53.02
N THR A 14 10.32 -10.92 51.84
CA THR A 14 10.64 -11.81 50.72
C THR A 14 11.83 -12.69 51.09
N ARG A 15 11.61 -13.99 51.28
CA ARG A 15 12.70 -14.93 51.59
C ARG A 15 13.61 -15.10 50.35
N PRO A 16 14.95 -15.19 50.52
CA PRO A 16 15.92 -15.31 49.41
C PRO A 16 15.61 -16.43 48.42
N ILE A 17 14.94 -17.49 48.90
CA ILE A 17 14.55 -18.64 48.10
C ILE A 17 13.58 -18.29 46.96
N HIS A 18 12.76 -17.25 47.11
CA HIS A 18 11.86 -16.77 46.05
C HIS A 18 12.64 -16.15 44.88
N TRP A 19 13.75 -15.47 45.19
CA TRP A 19 14.62 -14.88 44.16
C TRP A 19 15.43 -15.94 43.42
N VAL A 20 15.83 -17.01 44.11
CA VAL A 20 16.47 -18.16 43.46
C VAL A 20 15.49 -18.83 42.51
N ALA A 21 14.24 -19.06 42.94
CA ALA A 21 13.23 -19.70 42.10
C ALA A 21 12.93 -18.91 40.82
N THR A 22 12.79 -17.59 40.90
CA THR A 22 12.56 -16.74 39.71
C THR A 22 13.78 -16.71 38.78
N ALA A 23 14.99 -16.63 39.33
CA ALA A 23 16.21 -16.67 38.53
C ALA A 23 16.37 -17.99 37.77
N THR A 24 16.08 -19.14 38.41
CA THR A 24 16.15 -20.46 37.75
C THR A 24 15.09 -20.60 36.65
N ALA A 25 13.87 -20.09 36.87
CA ALA A 25 12.82 -20.12 35.86
C ALA A 25 13.20 -19.30 34.61
N LEU A 26 13.74 -18.08 34.79
CA LEU A 26 14.20 -17.25 33.67
C LEU A 26 15.38 -17.88 32.92
N ALA A 27 16.35 -18.43 33.64
CA ALA A 27 17.48 -19.14 33.03
C ALA A 27 17.03 -20.36 32.21
N GLY A 28 16.02 -21.09 32.69
CA GLY A 28 15.41 -22.21 31.95
C GLY A 28 14.75 -21.77 30.65
N VAL A 29 13.98 -20.67 30.66
CA VAL A 29 13.36 -20.12 29.44
C VAL A 29 14.39 -19.68 28.42
N VAL A 30 15.43 -18.96 28.86
CA VAL A 30 16.51 -18.50 27.95
C VAL A 30 17.27 -19.69 27.38
N ALA A 31 17.62 -20.69 28.19
CA ALA A 31 18.31 -21.90 27.72
C ALA A 31 17.44 -22.70 26.73
N LEU A 32 16.15 -22.92 27.01
CA LEU A 32 15.26 -23.65 26.10
C LEU A 32 14.92 -22.86 24.82
N SER A 33 14.94 -21.53 24.84
CA SER A 33 14.65 -20.72 23.65
C SER A 33 15.67 -20.94 22.51
N SER A 34 16.89 -21.37 22.84
CA SER A 34 17.94 -21.66 21.87
C SER A 34 17.69 -22.94 21.05
N VAL A 35 16.80 -23.83 21.50
CA VAL A 35 16.53 -25.13 20.86
C VAL A 35 15.47 -24.98 19.76
N ILE A 36 14.66 -23.93 19.81
CA ILE A 36 13.66 -23.59 18.80
C ILE A 36 14.25 -22.50 17.90
N GLN A 37 15.30 -22.85 17.15
CA GLN A 37 15.72 -21.99 16.05
C GLN A 37 14.78 -22.26 14.86
N PRO A 38 14.13 -21.23 14.29
CA PRO A 38 13.56 -21.39 12.96
C PRO A 38 14.69 -21.80 12.03
N GLY A 39 14.44 -22.83 11.21
CA GLY A 39 15.42 -23.27 10.22
C GLY A 39 15.92 -22.09 9.37
N PRO A 40 17.13 -22.18 8.79
CA PRO A 40 17.66 -21.12 7.96
C PRO A 40 16.61 -20.73 6.92
N ALA A 41 16.27 -19.44 6.90
CA ALA A 41 15.39 -18.88 5.89
C ALA A 41 16.16 -18.87 4.56
N THR A 42 16.13 -20.00 3.85
CA THR A 42 16.58 -20.06 2.48
C THR A 42 15.61 -19.22 1.67
N ALA A 43 16.02 -18.01 1.33
CA ALA A 43 15.35 -17.24 0.29
C ALA A 43 15.43 -18.06 -1.00
N ALA A 44 14.32 -18.69 -1.38
CA ALA A 44 14.18 -19.24 -2.71
C ALA A 44 14.19 -18.05 -3.68
N GLN A 45 15.38 -17.69 -4.16
CA GLN A 45 15.49 -16.83 -5.32
C GLN A 45 14.85 -17.63 -6.46
N PRO A 46 13.75 -17.15 -7.07
CA PRO A 46 13.26 -17.78 -8.27
C PRO A 46 14.39 -17.66 -9.29
N THR A 47 15.04 -18.78 -9.60
CA THR A 47 15.87 -18.89 -10.79
C THR A 47 14.92 -18.98 -11.97
N THR A 48 14.18 -17.90 -12.24
CA THR A 48 13.59 -17.70 -13.55
C THR A 48 14.77 -17.58 -14.49
N LYS A 49 15.10 -18.68 -15.16
CA LYS A 49 15.82 -18.67 -16.42
C LYS A 49 15.17 -17.54 -17.23
N ALA A 50 15.90 -16.44 -17.42
CA ALA A 50 15.41 -15.34 -18.23
C ALA A 50 15.10 -15.94 -19.59
N ASP A 51 13.81 -16.03 -19.92
CA ASP A 51 13.39 -16.40 -21.24
C ASP A 51 13.85 -15.23 -22.12
N ASP A 52 14.79 -15.46 -23.05
CA ASP A 52 15.37 -14.44 -23.94
C ASP A 52 14.33 -13.83 -24.92
N ARG A 53 13.04 -14.08 -24.68
CA ARG A 53 11.93 -13.49 -25.41
C ARG A 53 11.87 -11.99 -25.08
N PRO A 54 11.72 -11.11 -26.09
CA PRO A 54 11.54 -9.69 -25.85
C PRO A 54 10.41 -9.44 -24.86
N ALA A 55 10.67 -8.62 -23.85
CA ALA A 55 9.64 -8.22 -22.89
C ALA A 55 8.44 -7.64 -23.64
N ALA A 56 7.25 -8.15 -23.34
CA ALA A 56 6.04 -7.70 -23.99
C ALA A 56 5.82 -6.20 -23.68
N VAL A 57 5.50 -5.38 -24.69
CA VAL A 57 5.36 -3.93 -24.52
C VAL A 57 4.00 -3.59 -23.93
N ALA A 58 3.95 -2.80 -22.85
CA ALA A 58 2.71 -2.39 -22.21
C ALA A 58 1.81 -1.55 -23.14
N PRO A 59 0.48 -1.56 -22.97
CA PRO A 59 -0.44 -0.79 -23.78
C PRO A 59 -0.16 0.72 -23.76
N SER A 60 -0.27 1.38 -24.91
CA SER A 60 -0.19 2.84 -25.00
C SER A 60 -1.40 3.52 -24.34
N VAL A 61 -1.20 4.70 -23.76
CA VAL A 61 -2.32 5.54 -23.28
C VAL A 61 -2.98 6.35 -24.40
N LEU A 62 -2.39 6.37 -25.60
CA LEU A 62 -2.89 7.14 -26.74
C LEU A 62 -4.21 6.56 -27.26
N GLY A 63 -5.19 7.45 -27.50
CA GLY A 63 -6.50 7.07 -28.03
C GLY A 63 -7.43 6.38 -27.02
N VAL A 64 -7.00 6.22 -25.77
CA VAL A 64 -7.82 5.65 -24.70
C VAL A 64 -8.89 6.64 -24.27
N LYS A 65 -10.14 6.16 -24.18
CA LYS A 65 -11.24 6.92 -23.58
C LYS A 65 -11.28 6.61 -22.08
N PHE A 66 -10.83 7.56 -21.27
CA PHE A 66 -10.93 7.46 -19.81
C PHE A 66 -12.36 7.80 -19.36
N PRO A 67 -12.93 7.07 -18.40
CA PRO A 67 -14.26 7.35 -17.83
C PRO A 67 -14.20 8.52 -16.84
N LEU A 68 -13.65 9.66 -17.29
CA LEU A 68 -13.54 10.90 -16.55
C LEU A 68 -14.31 11.98 -17.32
N ASP A 69 -15.32 12.57 -16.67
CA ASP A 69 -16.07 13.70 -17.25
C ASP A 69 -15.32 15.01 -17.00
N CYS A 70 -14.77 15.57 -18.07
CA CYS A 70 -14.07 16.85 -18.07
C CYS A 70 -14.90 17.97 -18.70
N GLY A 71 -16.17 17.72 -19.05
CA GLY A 71 -16.99 18.66 -19.81
C GLY A 71 -16.29 19.10 -21.10
N PRO A 72 -16.02 20.41 -21.30
CA PRO A 72 -15.45 20.92 -22.54
C PRO A 72 -13.92 20.74 -22.65
N VAL A 73 -13.22 20.44 -21.55
CA VAL A 73 -11.75 20.28 -21.57
C VAL A 73 -11.36 18.82 -21.74
N LYS A 74 -10.09 18.57 -22.07
CA LYS A 74 -9.57 17.23 -22.33
C LYS A 74 -9.12 16.56 -21.03
N ALA A 75 -9.17 15.24 -20.99
CA ALA A 75 -8.45 14.46 -19.98
C ALA A 75 -6.97 14.35 -20.37
N LEU A 76 -6.07 14.55 -19.41
CA LEU A 76 -4.62 14.45 -19.57
C LEU A 76 -4.07 13.32 -18.71
N VAL A 77 -3.23 12.49 -19.31
CA VAL A 77 -2.40 11.54 -18.56
C VAL A 77 -1.17 12.29 -18.06
N VAL A 78 -1.01 12.39 -16.75
CA VAL A 78 0.08 13.15 -16.13
C VAL A 78 1.17 12.27 -15.53
N LYS A 79 0.85 11.01 -15.22
CA LYS A 79 1.81 10.00 -14.78
C LYS A 79 1.38 8.64 -15.31
N GLN A 80 2.34 7.75 -15.50
CA GLN A 80 2.06 6.38 -15.87
C GLN A 80 3.13 5.44 -15.33
N ALA A 81 2.73 4.19 -15.10
CA ALA A 81 3.61 3.08 -14.78
C ALA A 81 3.11 1.84 -15.52
N ALA A 82 3.97 0.84 -15.70
CA ALA A 82 3.60 -0.39 -16.39
C ALA A 82 4.21 -1.60 -15.68
N GLY A 83 3.53 -2.73 -15.80
CA GLY A 83 3.99 -4.01 -15.27
C GLY A 83 2.89 -5.05 -15.37
N ASP A 84 3.29 -6.31 -15.23
CA ASP A 84 2.37 -7.46 -15.21
C ASP A 84 1.61 -7.47 -13.87
N LEU A 85 0.33 -7.10 -13.89
CA LEU A 85 -0.48 -6.93 -12.69
C LEU A 85 -1.28 -8.20 -12.33
N ASP A 86 -1.54 -9.08 -13.29
CA ASP A 86 -2.30 -10.32 -13.11
C ASP A 86 -1.44 -11.59 -13.19
N GLY A 87 -0.19 -11.49 -13.64
CA GLY A 87 0.79 -12.56 -13.69
C GLY A 87 0.73 -13.41 -14.97
N ASP A 88 0.06 -12.94 -16.03
CA ASP A 88 -0.09 -13.67 -17.30
C ASP A 88 1.10 -13.47 -18.28
N GLY A 89 2.09 -12.66 -17.89
CA GLY A 89 3.25 -12.30 -18.72
C GLY A 89 2.99 -11.16 -19.70
N ARG A 90 1.83 -10.51 -19.65
CA ARG A 90 1.44 -9.36 -20.46
C ARG A 90 1.29 -8.15 -19.55
N PRO A 91 2.17 -7.14 -19.65
CA PRO A 91 2.05 -5.99 -18.76
C PRO A 91 0.82 -5.13 -19.08
N GLU A 92 0.22 -4.61 -18.02
CA GLU A 92 -0.76 -3.54 -18.01
C GLU A 92 -0.09 -2.17 -17.92
N THR A 93 -0.86 -1.12 -18.23
CA THR A 93 -0.47 0.27 -18.00
C THR A 93 -1.38 0.89 -16.96
N VAL A 94 -0.79 1.48 -15.91
CA VAL A 94 -1.49 2.32 -14.94
C VAL A 94 -1.32 3.77 -15.36
N ALA A 95 -2.43 4.49 -15.53
CA ALA A 95 -2.45 5.89 -15.94
C ALA A 95 -3.08 6.76 -14.84
N VAL A 96 -2.38 7.83 -14.44
CA VAL A 96 -2.90 8.89 -13.59
C VAL A 96 -3.41 9.99 -14.51
N VAL A 97 -4.70 10.32 -14.37
CA VAL A 97 -5.42 11.17 -15.30
C VAL A 97 -6.19 12.24 -14.56
N HIS A 98 -6.15 13.47 -15.05
CA HIS A 98 -7.05 14.52 -14.62
C HIS A 98 -7.53 15.37 -15.79
N CYS A 99 -8.48 16.27 -15.55
CA CYS A 99 -8.93 17.22 -16.55
C CYS A 99 -7.92 18.35 -16.74
N ASP A 100 -7.73 18.78 -17.99
CA ASP A 100 -6.93 19.96 -18.38
C ASP A 100 -7.62 21.27 -17.96
N ALA A 101 -7.77 21.46 -16.65
CA ALA A 101 -8.35 22.67 -16.11
C ALA A 101 -7.27 23.75 -16.00
N PRO A 102 -7.49 24.96 -16.52
CA PRO A 102 -6.50 26.02 -16.51
C PRO A 102 -6.23 26.62 -15.11
N MET A 103 -7.04 26.27 -14.11
CA MET A 103 -7.00 26.86 -12.77
C MET A 103 -7.13 25.81 -11.67
N GLY A 104 -6.29 25.92 -10.65
CA GLY A 104 -6.26 25.02 -9.49
C GLY A 104 -5.47 23.72 -9.74
N THR A 105 -5.66 22.74 -8.85
CA THR A 105 -5.12 21.38 -9.01
C THR A 105 -6.30 20.43 -9.21
N PRO A 106 -6.59 20.05 -10.47
CA PRO A 106 -7.62 19.07 -10.75
C PRO A 106 -7.35 17.76 -9.98
N PRO A 107 -8.37 17.14 -9.38
CA PRO A 107 -8.19 15.86 -8.72
C PRO A 107 -7.88 14.78 -9.74
N ASP A 108 -7.01 13.86 -9.34
CA ASP A 108 -6.55 12.77 -10.18
C ASP A 108 -7.49 11.56 -10.06
N SER A 109 -7.64 10.84 -11.17
CA SER A 109 -8.14 9.47 -11.22
C SER A 109 -7.01 8.52 -11.63
N VAL A 110 -7.06 7.29 -11.16
CA VAL A 110 -6.07 6.27 -11.52
C VAL A 110 -6.78 5.12 -12.23
N TYR A 111 -6.37 4.85 -13.46
CA TYR A 111 -6.96 3.81 -14.31
C TYR A 111 -5.94 2.71 -14.62
N VAL A 112 -6.43 1.48 -14.72
CA VAL A 112 -5.64 0.34 -15.23
C VAL A 112 -6.11 0.03 -16.65
N LEU A 113 -5.15 -0.07 -17.56
CA LEU A 113 -5.32 -0.33 -18.97
C LEU A 113 -4.74 -1.69 -19.32
N THR A 114 -5.47 -2.43 -20.14
CA THR A 114 -4.95 -3.64 -20.79
C THR A 114 -5.08 -3.50 -22.31
N ARG A 115 -4.40 -4.39 -23.05
CA ARG A 115 -4.48 -4.40 -24.52
C ARG A 115 -5.91 -4.70 -24.94
N GLY A 116 -6.42 -3.96 -25.92
CA GLY A 116 -7.66 -4.31 -26.58
C GLY A 116 -7.52 -5.60 -27.41
N PRO A 117 -8.62 -6.16 -27.94
CA PRO A 117 -8.59 -7.10 -29.06
C PRO A 117 -7.70 -6.59 -30.20
N LYS A 118 -7.26 -7.49 -31.09
CA LYS A 118 -6.33 -7.16 -32.19
C LYS A 118 -6.74 -5.87 -32.92
N ASP A 119 -5.79 -4.95 -33.10
CA ASP A 119 -5.92 -3.64 -33.77
C ASP A 119 -6.90 -2.64 -33.12
N SER A 120 -7.34 -2.88 -31.88
CA SER A 120 -8.16 -1.93 -31.12
C SER A 120 -7.36 -1.14 -30.09
N ALA A 121 -7.88 0.04 -29.73
CA ALA A 121 -7.30 0.86 -28.66
C ALA A 121 -7.29 0.09 -27.33
N PRO A 122 -6.31 0.35 -26.44
CA PRO A 122 -6.33 -0.18 -25.09
C PRO A 122 -7.61 0.17 -24.35
N ARG A 123 -8.06 -0.74 -23.48
CA ARG A 123 -9.31 -0.57 -22.72
C ARG A 123 -9.00 -0.36 -21.24
N VAL A 124 -9.81 0.48 -20.60
CA VAL A 124 -9.83 0.62 -19.14
C VAL A 124 -10.50 -0.61 -18.54
N VAL A 125 -9.83 -1.28 -17.60
CA VAL A 125 -10.36 -2.46 -16.89
C VAL A 125 -10.60 -2.21 -15.41
N ALA A 126 -9.99 -1.17 -14.83
CA ALA A 126 -10.24 -0.78 -13.45
C ALA A 126 -10.03 0.72 -13.22
N THR A 127 -10.71 1.22 -12.19
CA THR A 127 -10.49 2.54 -11.61
C THR A 127 -10.06 2.35 -10.16
N LEU A 128 -8.83 2.76 -9.82
CA LEU A 128 -8.24 2.56 -8.49
C LEU A 128 -8.44 3.78 -7.57
N VAL A 129 -8.48 4.97 -8.15
CA VAL A 129 -8.74 6.26 -7.49
C VAL A 129 -9.73 7.03 -8.35
N THR A 130 -10.71 7.68 -7.71
CA THR A 130 -11.73 8.47 -8.39
C THR A 130 -11.49 9.97 -8.17
N ALA A 131 -11.76 10.79 -9.18
CA ALA A 131 -11.62 12.25 -9.06
C ALA A 131 -12.54 12.86 -7.98
N GLN A 132 -13.63 12.16 -7.64
CA GLN A 132 -14.60 12.54 -6.61
C GLN A 132 -13.98 12.55 -5.21
N ASP A 133 -12.94 11.74 -4.98
CA ASP A 133 -12.22 11.67 -3.71
C ASP A 133 -11.35 12.91 -3.45
N ARG A 134 -11.28 13.83 -4.42
CA ARG A 134 -10.48 15.06 -4.37
C ARG A 134 -8.97 14.82 -4.19
N ASN A 135 -8.47 13.63 -4.49
CA ASN A 135 -7.08 13.26 -4.26
C ASN A 135 -6.15 13.77 -5.37
N THR A 136 -4.90 14.08 -5.01
CA THR A 136 -3.80 14.32 -5.97
C THR A 136 -2.76 13.22 -5.83
N VAL A 137 -2.43 12.55 -6.93
CA VAL A 137 -1.45 11.47 -6.99
C VAL A 137 -0.07 12.06 -7.32
N THR A 138 0.84 12.00 -6.36
CA THR A 138 2.20 12.55 -6.51
C THR A 138 3.18 11.55 -7.08
N ALA A 139 2.96 10.25 -6.88
CA ALA A 139 3.75 9.18 -7.47
C ALA A 139 2.87 7.96 -7.78
N VAL A 140 3.23 7.23 -8.84
CA VAL A 140 2.66 5.92 -9.16
C VAL A 140 3.77 4.98 -9.61
N THR A 141 3.77 3.75 -9.11
CA THR A 141 4.70 2.70 -9.51
C THR A 141 4.00 1.35 -9.61
N VAL A 142 4.59 0.44 -10.38
CA VAL A 142 4.21 -0.97 -10.40
C VAL A 142 5.42 -1.78 -9.96
N THR A 143 5.25 -2.64 -8.96
CA THR A 143 6.31 -3.50 -8.42
C THR A 143 5.69 -4.78 -7.89
N ASP A 144 6.24 -5.94 -8.27
CA ASP A 144 5.77 -7.27 -7.84
C ASP A 144 4.27 -7.51 -8.04
N GLY A 145 3.73 -7.08 -9.19
CA GLY A 145 2.30 -7.19 -9.51
C GLY A 145 1.38 -6.32 -8.63
N ALA A 146 1.94 -5.32 -7.94
CA ALA A 146 1.18 -4.37 -7.15
C ALA A 146 1.32 -2.95 -7.71
N VAL A 147 0.19 -2.24 -7.79
CA VAL A 147 0.17 -0.79 -8.03
C VAL A 147 0.39 -0.09 -6.70
N ARG A 148 1.33 0.84 -6.64
CA ARG A 148 1.55 1.71 -5.47
C ARG A 148 1.40 3.16 -5.88
N ALA A 149 0.78 3.97 -5.02
CA ALA A 149 0.62 5.40 -5.25
C ALA A 149 0.80 6.20 -3.96
N SER A 150 1.54 7.30 -4.06
CA SER A 150 1.60 8.34 -3.04
C SER A 150 0.51 9.37 -3.34
N ILE A 151 -0.32 9.67 -2.34
CA ILE A 151 -1.55 10.45 -2.49
C ILE A 151 -1.59 11.59 -1.48
N LEU A 152 -1.90 12.78 -1.96
CA LEU A 152 -2.31 13.94 -1.16
C LEU A 152 -3.83 14.00 -1.12
N GLY A 153 -4.40 14.18 0.06
CA GLY A 153 -5.85 14.25 0.30
C GLY A 153 -6.20 15.23 1.41
N TYR A 154 -7.43 15.12 1.91
CA TYR A 154 -7.99 16.05 2.89
C TYR A 154 -8.51 15.29 4.11
N SER A 155 -8.20 15.78 5.31
CA SER A 155 -8.67 15.19 6.56
C SER A 155 -10.16 15.40 6.79
N THR A 156 -10.69 16.55 6.32
CA THR A 156 -12.10 16.93 6.43
C THR A 156 -12.54 17.73 5.20
N PRO A 157 -13.87 17.83 4.94
CA PRO A 157 -14.39 18.65 3.85
C PRO A 157 -14.06 20.15 3.96
N ASP A 158 -13.81 20.64 5.18
CA ASP A 158 -13.56 22.07 5.49
C ASP A 158 -12.15 22.53 5.12
N VAL A 159 -11.23 21.58 4.86
CA VAL A 159 -9.87 21.91 4.44
C VAL A 159 -9.90 22.55 3.03
N PRO A 160 -9.31 23.75 2.85
CA PRO A 160 -9.28 24.43 1.56
C PRO A 160 -8.61 23.60 0.47
N ARG A 161 -9.18 23.62 -0.74
CA ARG A 161 -8.68 22.87 -1.91
C ARG A 161 -7.26 23.22 -2.36
N CYS A 162 -6.72 24.37 -1.95
CA CYS A 162 -5.32 24.72 -2.24
C CYS A 162 -4.32 23.83 -1.49
N CYS A 163 -4.79 23.16 -0.44
CA CYS A 163 -3.96 22.87 0.71
C CYS A 163 -4.31 21.49 1.28
N PRO A 164 -4.10 20.39 0.51
CA PRO A 164 -4.27 19.04 1.04
C PRO A 164 -3.37 18.82 2.25
N ASP A 165 -3.94 18.31 3.34
CA ASP A 165 -3.30 18.18 4.65
C ASP A 165 -3.02 16.72 5.04
N VAL A 166 -3.47 15.76 4.23
CA VAL A 166 -3.21 14.33 4.43
C VAL A 166 -2.24 13.83 3.37
N LYS A 167 -1.22 13.09 3.81
CA LYS A 167 -0.36 12.28 2.95
C LYS A 167 -0.62 10.82 3.25
N SER A 168 -0.85 10.02 2.22
CA SER A 168 -1.09 8.59 2.37
C SER A 168 -0.45 7.79 1.25
N GLU A 169 -0.13 6.55 1.56
CA GLU A 169 0.29 5.56 0.58
C GLU A 169 -0.87 4.60 0.32
N ALA A 170 -1.07 4.24 -0.93
CA ALA A 170 -2.08 3.28 -1.34
C ALA A 170 -1.42 2.16 -2.16
N GLN A 171 -1.88 0.94 -1.94
CA GLN A 171 -1.46 -0.22 -2.69
C GLN A 171 -2.68 -0.99 -3.18
N TRP A 172 -2.62 -1.49 -4.41
CA TRP A 172 -3.63 -2.39 -4.97
C TRP A 172 -2.97 -3.61 -5.58
N ARG A 173 -3.62 -4.76 -5.44
CA ARG A 173 -3.23 -6.01 -6.10
C ARG A 173 -4.41 -6.62 -6.81
N TRP A 174 -4.15 -7.27 -7.94
CA TRP A 174 -5.13 -8.12 -8.59
C TRP A 174 -5.41 -9.36 -7.73
N LYS A 175 -6.68 -9.61 -7.44
CA LYS A 175 -7.13 -10.79 -6.69
C LYS A 175 -8.59 -11.06 -7.04
N ASP A 176 -8.89 -12.32 -7.38
CA ASP A 176 -10.26 -12.78 -7.66
C ASP A 176 -10.97 -11.88 -8.69
N ASP A 177 -10.31 -11.65 -9.84
CA ASP A 177 -10.80 -10.86 -10.98
C ASP A 177 -11.07 -9.36 -10.71
N ARG A 178 -10.44 -8.80 -9.67
CA ARG A 178 -10.52 -7.36 -9.37
C ARG A 178 -9.28 -6.84 -8.67
N PHE A 179 -9.08 -5.53 -8.74
CA PHE A 179 -8.10 -4.85 -7.90
C PHE A 179 -8.64 -4.64 -6.49
N VAL A 180 -7.92 -5.13 -5.49
CA VAL A 180 -8.24 -4.95 -4.06
C VAL A 180 -7.21 -4.02 -3.45
N ARG A 181 -7.67 -2.98 -2.74
CA ARG A 181 -6.78 -2.09 -1.99
C ARG A 181 -6.24 -2.81 -0.76
N THR A 182 -4.93 -2.87 -0.63
CA THR A 182 -4.23 -3.48 0.51
C THR A 182 -3.57 -2.39 1.36
N ALA A 183 -3.38 -2.67 2.65
CA ALA A 183 -2.51 -1.84 3.47
C ALA A 183 -1.08 -1.90 2.92
N PRO A 184 -0.34 -0.77 2.85
CA PRO A 184 1.08 -0.80 2.52
C PRO A 184 1.81 -1.71 3.52
N ALA A 185 2.69 -2.58 3.03
CA ALA A 185 3.55 -3.38 3.89
C ALA A 185 4.37 -2.44 4.80
N GLY A 186 4.20 -2.57 6.13
CA GLY A 186 4.88 -1.74 7.13
C GLY A 186 3.98 -0.77 7.92
N ALA A 187 2.67 -0.69 7.62
CA ALA A 187 1.72 -0.02 8.51
C ALA A 187 1.43 -0.88 9.75
N HIS A 188 2.41 -1.02 10.64
CA HIS A 188 2.17 -1.53 11.99
C HIS A 188 1.62 -0.38 12.83
N SER A 189 0.39 -0.53 13.32
CA SER A 189 -0.17 0.35 14.35
C SER A 189 0.71 0.26 15.59
N VAL A 190 1.20 1.41 16.06
CA VAL A 190 1.81 1.55 17.39
C VAL A 190 0.70 1.68 18.42
#